data_AF-A0A9X5EEU4-F1
#
_entry.id   AF-A0A9X5EEU4-F1
#
_cell.length_a   1.000
_cell.length_b   1.000
_cell.length_c   1.000
_cell.angle_alpha   90.00
_cell.angle_beta   90.00
_cell.angle_gamma   90.00
#
_symmetry.space_group_name_H-M   'P 1'
#
loop_
_entity.id
_entity.type
_entity.pdbx_description
1 polymer ?
#
loop_
_entity_poly.entity_id
_entity_poly.type
_entity_poly.pdbx_seq_one_letter_code
_entity_poly.pdbx_strand_id
1 'polypeptide(L)'
;MAISSDAAIDYDGLMQANLFQVFSERDAEKRLLAIQELYAEDAVLNDPQASVRGSAAISEAVTTLLSSLPPDFKWLHVFIDPVTG
;
A
#
# COMPACT_ATOMS: atom_id res chain seq x y z
N MET A 1 10.53 -33.93 13.62
CA MET A 1 10.23 -32.51 13.84
C MET A 1 9.33 -32.08 12.69
N ALA A 2 8.03 -31.94 12.92
CA ALA A 2 7.11 -31.50 11.89
C ALA A 2 7.26 -29.98 11.74
N ILE A 3 7.61 -29.53 10.54
CA ILE A 3 7.45 -28.14 10.13
C ILE A 3 5.95 -27.89 10.10
N SER A 4 5.44 -27.19 11.12
CA SER A 4 4.07 -26.70 11.14
C SER A 4 3.81 -25.88 9.88
N SER A 5 2.66 -26.09 9.26
CA SER A 5 2.16 -25.25 8.17
C SER A 5 2.11 -23.81 8.65
N ASP A 6 3.06 -22.97 8.19
CA ASP A 6 2.87 -21.53 8.17
C ASP A 6 1.53 -21.27 7.50
N ALA A 7 0.65 -20.51 8.15
CA ALA A 7 -0.54 -20.00 7.49
C ALA A 7 -0.08 -19.34 6.18
N ALA A 8 -0.62 -19.80 5.04
CA ALA A 8 -0.27 -19.21 3.76
C ALA A 8 -0.51 -17.70 3.84
N ILE A 9 0.53 -16.91 3.56
CA ILE A 9 0.44 -15.45 3.61
C ILE A 9 -0.65 -15.00 2.62
N ASP A 10 -1.62 -14.23 3.11
CA ASP A 10 -2.65 -13.61 2.28
C ASP A 10 -2.07 -12.43 1.51
N TYR A 11 -1.38 -12.73 0.41
CA TYR A 11 -0.77 -11.72 -0.45
C TYR A 11 -1.81 -10.81 -1.13
N ASP A 12 -2.98 -11.34 -1.46
CA ASP A 12 -4.05 -10.57 -2.08
C ASP A 12 -4.60 -9.54 -1.10
N GLY A 13 -4.88 -9.96 0.14
CA GLY A 13 -5.30 -9.07 1.22
C GLY A 13 -4.25 -7.99 1.52
N LEU A 14 -2.97 -8.36 1.60
CA LEU A 14 -1.87 -7.41 1.82
C LEU A 14 -1.75 -6.39 0.67
N MET A 15 -1.84 -6.83 -0.58
CA MET A 15 -1.78 -5.94 -1.73
C MET A 15 -2.97 -4.98 -1.79
N GLN A 16 -4.17 -5.47 -1.47
CA GLN A 16 -5.36 -4.62 -1.40
C GLN A 16 -5.24 -3.60 -0.26
N ALA A 17 -4.83 -4.02 0.94
CA ALA A 17 -4.63 -3.13 2.08
C ALA A 17 -3.60 -2.05 1.74
N ASN A 18 -2.49 -2.41 1.11
CA ASN A 18 -1.48 -1.46 0.63
C ASN A 18 -2.09 -0.41 -0.33
N LEU A 19 -2.79 -0.85 -1.37
CA LEU A 19 -3.36 0.09 -2.35
C LEU A 19 -4.42 1.02 -1.75
N PHE A 20 -5.33 0.50 -0.94
CA PHE A 20 -6.45 1.28 -0.41
C PHE A 20 -6.09 2.11 0.82
N GLN A 21 -5.31 1.56 1.75
CA GLN A 21 -5.03 2.21 3.04
C GLN A 21 -3.75 3.06 2.99
N VAL A 22 -2.84 2.79 2.05
CA VAL A 22 -1.62 3.59 1.87
C VAL A 22 -1.75 4.52 0.66
N PHE A 23 -1.90 3.96 -0.54
CA PHE A 23 -1.83 4.73 -1.80
C PHE A 23 -3.14 5.40 -2.24
N SER A 24 -4.26 5.14 -1.56
CA SER A 24 -5.54 5.84 -1.79
C SER A 24 -5.95 6.77 -0.65
N GLU A 25 -5.41 6.56 0.56
CA GLU A 25 -5.82 7.29 1.76
C GLU A 25 -5.22 8.71 1.74
N ARG A 26 -6.08 9.74 1.77
CA ARG A 26 -5.67 11.15 1.74
C ARG A 26 -5.38 11.70 3.13
N ASP A 27 -5.93 11.08 4.18
CA ASP A 27 -5.64 11.40 5.56
C ASP A 27 -4.26 10.84 5.97
N ALA A 28 -3.30 11.73 6.17
CA ALA A 28 -1.92 11.35 6.46
C ALA A 28 -1.75 10.61 7.80
N GLU A 29 -2.60 10.88 8.79
CA GLU A 29 -2.52 10.21 10.10
C GLU A 29 -3.02 8.76 9.98
N LYS A 30 -4.16 8.55 9.30
CA LYS A 30 -4.65 7.20 9.01
C LYS A 30 -3.66 6.40 8.18
N ARG A 31 -3.06 7.04 7.16
CA ARG A 31 -2.04 6.41 6.33
C ARG A 31 -0.82 5.98 7.14
N LEU A 32 -0.36 6.82 8.05
CA LEU A 32 0.80 6.50 8.89
C LEU A 32 0.54 5.26 9.76
N LEU A 33 -0.66 5.14 10.33
CA LEU A 33 -1.06 3.95 11.09
C LEU A 33 -1.07 2.70 10.20
N ALA A 34 -1.65 2.78 9.00
CA ALA A 34 -1.67 1.66 8.05
C ALA A 34 -0.25 1.23 7.65
N ILE A 35 0.67 2.18 7.41
CA ILE A 35 2.07 1.86 7.09
C ILE A 35 2.76 1.16 8.27
N GLN A 36 2.53 1.60 9.51
CA GLN A 36 3.10 0.95 10.70
C GLN A 36 2.56 -0.47 10.92
N GLU A 37 1.33 -0.74 10.50
CA GLU A 37 0.72 -2.08 10.58
C GLU A 37 1.20 -3.00 9.46
N LEU A 38 1.26 -2.49 8.23
CA LEU A 38 1.51 -3.31 7.03
C LEU A 38 2.99 -3.51 6.72
N TYR A 39 3.85 -2.55 7.08
CA TYR A 39 5.24 -2.52 6.63
C TYR A 39 6.20 -2.82 7.78
N ALA A 40 7.38 -3.35 7.45
CA ALA A 40 8.50 -3.34 8.37
C ALA A 40 8.89 -1.91 8.73
N GLU A 41 9.34 -1.68 9.97
CA GLU A 41 9.74 -0.36 10.49
C GLU A 41 10.78 0.34 9.58
N ASP A 42 11.67 -0.43 8.98
CA ASP A 42 12.77 0.04 8.14
C ASP A 42 12.51 -0.14 6.63
N ALA A 43 11.23 -0.30 6.25
CA ALA A 43 10.80 -0.43 4.86
C ALA A 43 11.29 0.74 4.00
N VAL A 44 11.57 0.44 2.74
CA VAL A 44 12.05 1.41 1.75
C VAL A 44 11.06 1.48 0.61
N LEU A 45 10.49 2.66 0.39
CA LEU A 45 9.72 2.97 -0.81
C LEU A 45 10.69 3.47 -1.88
N ASN A 46 10.67 2.84 -3.05
CA ASN A 46 11.49 3.22 -4.20
C ASN A 46 10.60 3.85 -5.27
N ASP A 47 10.95 5.07 -5.68
CA ASP A 47 10.45 5.76 -6.86
C ASP A 47 11.62 5.90 -7.87
N PRO A 48 11.37 5.98 -9.19
CA PRO A 48 12.41 6.27 -10.18
C PRO A 48 13.39 7.41 -9.83
N GLN A 49 12.98 8.41 -9.05
CA GLN A 49 13.82 9.57 -8.71
C GLN A 49 14.42 9.50 -7.29
N ALA A 50 13.85 8.72 -6.38
CA ALA A 50 14.26 8.73 -4.97
C ALA A 50 13.85 7.44 -4.23
N SER A 51 14.59 7.12 -3.17
CA SER A 51 14.21 6.11 -2.20
C SER A 51 14.06 6.76 -0.82
N VAL A 52 12.97 6.44 -0.13
CA VAL A 52 12.72 6.93 1.24
C VAL A 52 12.55 5.75 2.19
N ARG A 53 12.98 5.92 3.44
CA ARG A 53 13.01 4.86 4.45
C ARG A 53 12.17 5.21 5.68
N GLY A 54 11.39 4.24 6.14
CA GLY A 54 10.61 4.32 7.37
C GLY A 54 9.24 4.97 7.20
N SER A 55 8.32 4.66 8.11
CA SER A 55 6.88 4.93 7.95
C SER A 55 6.56 6.41 7.73
N ALA A 56 7.25 7.31 8.44
CA ALA A 56 7.02 8.75 8.33
C ALA A 56 7.44 9.28 6.94
N ALA A 57 8.63 8.93 6.48
CA ALA A 57 9.14 9.38 5.18
C ALA A 57 8.32 8.79 4.01
N ILE A 58 7.88 7.54 4.15
CA ILE A 58 6.96 6.90 3.20
C ILE A 58 5.62 7.63 3.18
N SER A 59 5.03 7.93 4.35
CA SER A 59 3.76 8.66 4.41
C SER A 59 3.85 10.04 3.76
N GLU A 60 4.95 10.76 4.00
CA GLU A 60 5.22 12.06 3.36
C GLU A 60 5.35 11.94 1.84
N ALA A 61 6.11 10.97 1.34
CA ALA A 61 6.25 10.73 -0.10
C ALA A 61 4.89 10.44 -0.76
N VAL A 62 4.03 9.65 -0.10
CA VAL A 62 2.67 9.38 -0.59
C VAL A 62 1.79 10.62 -0.54
N THR A 63 1.96 11.51 0.44
CA THR A 63 1.27 12.82 0.47
C THR A 63 1.64 13.63 -0.76
N THR A 64 2.93 13.75 -1.06
CA THR A 64 3.41 14.47 -2.25
C THR A 64 2.84 13.87 -3.53
N LEU A 65 2.84 12.53 -3.64
CA LEU A 65 2.23 11.83 -4.77
C LEU A 65 0.74 12.18 -4.91
N LEU A 66 -0.06 12.02 -3.85
CA LEU A 66 -1.51 12.26 -3.89
C LEU A 66 -1.89 13.73 -4.11
N SER A 67 -1.03 14.68 -3.72
CA SER A 67 -1.20 16.10 -4.02
C SER A 67 -0.99 16.43 -5.50
N SER A 68 -0.24 15.59 -6.24
CA SER A 68 -0.07 15.75 -7.69
C SER A 68 -1.25 15.19 -8.50
N LEU A 69 -2.11 14.39 -7.88
CA LEU A 69 -3.25 13.73 -8.52
C LEU A 69 -4.54 14.54 -8.35
N PRO A 70 -5.51 14.43 -9.28
CA PRO A 70 -6.83 15.04 -9.13
C PRO A 70 -7.51 14.62 -7.81
N PRO A 71 -8.32 15.48 -7.18
CA PRO A 71 -9.00 15.17 -5.91
C PRO A 71 -9.82 13.87 -5.95
N ASP A 72 -10.44 13.61 -7.09
CA ASP A 72 -11.33 12.46 -7.30
C ASP A 72 -10.61 11.18 -7.75
N PHE A 73 -9.27 11.22 -7.84
CA PHE A 73 -8.48 10.03 -8.14
C PHE A 73 -8.71 8.96 -7.07
N LYS A 74 -9.13 7.77 -7.51
CA LYS A 74 -9.33 6.60 -6.67
C LYS A 74 -8.86 5.36 -7.40
N TRP A 75 -8.25 4.45 -6.66
CA TRP A 75 -8.00 3.10 -7.12
C TRP A 75 -9.31 2.31 -7.08
N LEU A 76 -9.65 1.62 -8.16
CA LEU A 76 -10.86 0.81 -8.28
C LEU A 76 -10.46 -0.64 -8.49
N HIS A 77 -11.12 -1.54 -7.77
CA HIS A 77 -11.06 -2.95 -8.10
C HIS A 77 -11.95 -3.19 -9.33
N VAL A 78 -11.36 -3.64 -10.43
CA VAL A 78 -12.13 -4.07 -11.61
C VAL A 78 -12.11 -5.60 -11.63
N PHE A 79 -13.27 -6.21 -11.44
CA PHE A 79 -13.44 -7.63 -11.71
C PHE A 79 -13.59 -7.82 -13.22
N ILE A 80 -12.63 -8.48 -13.86
CA ILE A 80 -12.76 -8.86 -15.27
C ILE A 80 -13.46 -10.23 -15.30
N ASP A 81 -14.71 -10.24 -15.79
CA ASP A 81 -15.45 -11.48 -16.00
C ASP A 81 -14.78 -12.29 -17.12
N PRO A 82 -14.32 -13.54 -16.87
CA PRO A 82 -13.57 -14.31 -17.86
C PRO A 82 -14.42 -14.88 -19.01
N VAL A 83 -15.74 -14.65 -19.03
CA VAL A 83 -16.68 -15.27 -19.99
C VAL A 83 -17.11 -14.33 -21.12
N THR A 84 -16.64 -13.07 -21.15
CA THR A 84 -16.89 -12.16 -22.28
C THR A 84 -15.57 -11.67 -22.85
N GLY A 85 -14.97 -12.49 -23.72
CA GLY A 85 -13.82 -12.17 -24.57
C GLY A 85 -14.08 -12.69 -25.97
#